data_AF-A0A7C7PPQ0-F1
#
_entry.id   AF-A0A7C7PPQ0-F1
#
_cell.length_a   1.000
_cell.length_b   1.000
_cell.length_c   1.000
_cell.angle_alpha   90.00
_cell.angle_beta   90.00
_cell.angle_gamma   90.00
#
_symmetry.space_group_name_H-M   'P 1'
#
loop_
_entity.id
_entity.type
_entity.pdbx_description
1 polymer ?
#
loop_
_entity_poly.entity_id
_entity_poly.type
_entity_poly.pdbx_seq_one_letter_code
_entity_poly.pdbx_strand_id
1 'polypeptide(L)'
;MCTQNYPNSQFISGNGPRYQVCVRCATENDMLAEGEQSNLYSDELAKSRSALFARRYRPWAFLGAGWILYFSFGSGIELWSNLLLTALVIGSLATPVLHFLSKTKFRAELARITP
;
A
#
# COMPACT_ATOMS: atom_id res chain seq x y z
N MET A 1 26.55 4.40 -6.45
CA MET A 1 26.27 5.63 -7.21
C MET A 1 24.87 5.53 -7.80
N CYS A 2 24.06 6.58 -7.68
CA CYS A 2 22.69 6.58 -8.19
C CYS A 2 22.70 6.66 -9.71
N THR A 3 22.25 5.60 -10.37
CA THR A 3 22.31 5.46 -11.83
C THR A 3 21.08 6.00 -12.55
N GLN A 4 20.14 6.63 -11.83
CA GLN A 4 18.87 7.14 -12.36
C GLN A 4 18.67 8.61 -12.04
N ASN A 5 17.85 9.29 -12.87
CA ASN A 5 17.46 10.69 -12.68
C ASN A 5 16.41 10.78 -11.57
N TYR A 6 16.83 11.18 -10.37
CA TYR A 6 15.96 11.38 -9.21
C TYR A 6 15.66 12.87 -9.01
N PRO A 7 14.46 13.24 -8.53
CA PRO A 7 14.17 14.61 -8.16
C PRO A 7 15.08 15.06 -6.99
N ASN A 8 15.40 16.36 -6.93
CA ASN A 8 16.29 16.93 -5.91
C ASN A 8 15.87 16.63 -4.46
N SER A 9 14.60 16.31 -4.22
CA SER A 9 14.08 15.88 -2.91
C SER A 9 14.60 14.54 -2.42
N GLN A 10 15.21 13.72 -3.29
CA GLN A 10 15.82 12.44 -2.93
C GLN A 10 17.33 12.53 -2.62
N PHE A 11 17.88 13.74 -2.54
CA PHE A 11 19.28 13.98 -2.17
C PHE A 11 19.38 14.51 -0.73
N ILE A 12 20.51 14.23 -0.08
CA ILE A 12 20.77 14.74 1.28
C ILE A 12 20.95 16.25 1.21
N SER A 13 20.32 17.00 2.11
CA SER A 13 20.58 18.43 2.26
C SER A 13 21.88 18.65 3.03
N GLY A 14 22.81 19.45 2.50
CA GLY A 14 24.04 19.75 3.23
C GLY A 14 25.06 20.52 2.40
N ASN A 15 26.14 20.97 3.05
CA ASN A 15 27.26 21.65 2.41
C ASN A 15 28.37 20.65 2.06
N GLY A 16 28.98 20.79 0.87
CA GLY A 16 30.09 19.92 0.41
C GLY A 16 29.65 18.70 -0.43
N PRO A 17 30.51 17.71 -0.71
CA PRO A 17 30.23 16.64 -1.69
C PRO A 17 29.05 15.72 -1.35
N ARG A 18 28.46 15.83 -0.15
CA ARG A 18 27.33 15.02 0.32
C ARG A 18 26.00 15.34 -0.38
N TYR A 19 25.80 16.56 -0.89
CA TYR A 19 24.54 16.92 -1.57
C TYR A 19 24.36 16.20 -2.92
N GLN A 20 25.41 15.59 -3.46
CA GLN A 20 25.38 14.83 -4.72
C GLN A 20 25.01 13.34 -4.51
N VAL A 21 24.85 12.92 -3.25
CA VAL A 21 24.54 11.53 -2.89
C VAL A 21 23.04 11.42 -2.59
N CYS A 22 22.37 10.41 -3.16
CA CYS A 22 20.98 10.12 -2.82
C CYS A 22 20.87 9.61 -1.39
N VAL A 23 19.76 9.93 -0.73
CA VAL A 23 19.45 9.51 0.64
C VAL A 23 19.55 7.98 0.81
N ARG A 24 19.22 7.17 -0.21
CA ARG A 24 19.38 5.70 -0.13
C ARG A 24 20.84 5.26 0.00
N CYS A 25 21.72 5.73 -0.89
CA CYS A 25 23.15 5.42 -0.82
C CYS A 25 23.77 5.97 0.47
N ALA A 26 23.29 7.13 0.92
CA ALA A 26 23.72 7.72 2.18
C ALA A 26 23.36 6.83 3.38
N THR A 27 22.17 6.27 3.40
CA THR A 27 21.69 5.38 4.47
C THR A 27 22.41 4.03 4.43
N GLU A 28 22.60 3.45 3.24
CA GLU A 28 23.25 2.15 3.07
C GLU A 28 24.76 2.17 3.38
N ASN A 29 25.41 3.33 3.23
CA ASN A 29 26.86 3.48 3.45
C ASN A 29 27.19 4.37 4.67
N ASP A 30 26.23 4.58 5.57
CA ASP A 30 26.36 5.38 6.80
C ASP A 30 26.96 6.78 6.58
N MET A 31 26.58 7.41 5.46
CA MET A 31 27.03 8.75 5.06
C MET A 31 26.01 9.84 5.43
N LEU A 32 25.16 9.61 6.43
CA LEU A 32 24.27 10.65 7.00
C LEU A 32 25.03 11.49 8.04
N ALA A 33 24.60 12.72 8.30
CA ALA A 33 25.16 13.50 9.40
C ALA A 33 24.72 12.93 10.77
N GLU A 34 25.51 13.14 11.83
CA GLU A 34 25.16 12.68 13.18
C GLU A 34 23.80 13.27 13.60
N GLY A 35 22.82 12.40 13.88
CA GLY A 35 21.45 12.79 14.23
C GLY A 35 20.48 12.97 13.05
N GLU A 36 20.96 12.87 11.80
CA GLU A 36 20.13 12.99 10.61
C GLU A 36 19.47 11.65 10.27
N GLN A 37 18.16 11.54 10.48
CA GLN A 37 17.42 10.31 10.17
C GLN A 37 16.95 10.30 8.71
N SER A 38 17.16 9.18 8.01
CA SER A 38 16.69 9.04 6.63
C SER A 38 15.16 9.10 6.59
N ASN A 39 14.59 10.01 5.79
CA ASN A 39 13.14 10.02 5.56
C ASN A 39 12.67 8.83 4.69
N LEU A 40 13.57 8.03 4.11
CA LEU A 40 13.21 6.89 3.26
C LEU A 40 12.42 5.79 4.01
N TYR A 41 12.67 5.65 5.30
CA TYR A 41 12.07 4.61 6.17
C TYR A 41 11.34 5.22 7.38
N SER A 42 10.85 6.46 7.27
CA SER A 42 10.10 7.07 8.35
C SER A 42 8.81 6.28 8.65
N ASP A 43 8.43 6.23 9.93
CA ASP A 43 7.21 5.55 10.38
C ASP A 43 5.96 6.12 9.69
N GLU A 44 5.98 7.41 9.31
CA GLU A 44 4.91 8.05 8.56
C GLU A 44 4.78 7.49 7.13
N LEU A 45 5.89 7.26 6.43
CA LEU A 45 5.87 6.62 5.12
C LEU A 45 5.45 5.15 5.21
N ALA A 46 5.91 4.43 6.23
CA ALA A 46 5.49 3.05 6.46
C ALA A 46 3.97 2.97 6.71
N LYS A 47 3.43 3.88 7.54
CA LYS A 47 2.00 3.98 7.85
C LYS A 47 1.16 4.40 6.66
N SER A 48 1.63 5.34 5.84
CA SER A 48 0.89 5.79 4.65
C SER A 48 0.84 4.70 3.56
N ARG A 49 1.94 3.98 3.33
CA ARG A 49 1.97 2.80 2.44
C ARG A 49 1.04 1.71 2.95
N SER A 50 1.11 1.35 4.22
CA SER A 50 0.27 0.29 4.80
C SER A 50 -1.22 0.66 4.76
N ALA A 51 -1.58 1.91 5.03
CA ALA A 51 -2.95 2.41 4.90
C ALA A 51 -3.46 2.33 3.45
N LEU A 52 -2.60 2.64 2.46
CA LEU A 52 -2.95 2.53 1.04
C LEU A 52 -3.23 1.08 0.65
N PHE A 53 -2.37 0.14 1.06
CA PHE A 53 -2.58 -1.29 0.83
C PHE A 53 -3.82 -1.82 1.56
N ALA A 54 -4.02 -1.42 2.82
CA ALA A 54 -5.19 -1.82 3.60
C ALA A 54 -6.50 -1.42 2.89
N ARG A 55 -6.59 -0.19 2.35
CA ARG A 55 -7.76 0.26 1.58
C ARG A 55 -8.00 -0.60 0.33
N ARG A 56 -6.94 -1.03 -0.37
CA ARG A 56 -7.05 -1.84 -1.59
C ARG A 56 -7.49 -3.27 -1.31
N TYR A 57 -7.01 -3.88 -0.22
CA TYR A 57 -7.35 -5.25 0.15
C TYR A 57 -8.59 -5.37 1.05
N ARG A 58 -9.14 -4.25 1.52
CA ARG A 58 -10.35 -4.22 2.36
C ARG A 58 -11.53 -5.01 1.76
N PRO A 59 -11.90 -4.84 0.48
CA PRO A 59 -13.00 -5.60 -0.11
C PRO A 59 -12.74 -7.11 -0.15
N TRP A 60 -11.49 -7.52 -0.40
CA TRP A 60 -11.08 -8.92 -0.37
C TRP A 60 -11.20 -9.53 1.03
N ALA A 61 -10.79 -8.78 2.06
CA ALA A 61 -10.95 -9.21 3.46
C ALA A 61 -12.43 -9.35 3.84
N PHE A 62 -13.29 -8.41 3.44
CA PHE A 62 -14.74 -8.49 3.65
C PHE A 62 -15.37 -9.70 2.96
N LEU A 63 -14.97 -10.00 1.71
CA LEU A 63 -15.43 -11.20 1.02
C LEU A 63 -14.97 -12.48 1.74
N GLY A 64 -13.71 -12.57 2.13
CA GLY A 64 -13.18 -13.72 2.86
C GLY A 64 -13.93 -13.96 4.16
N ALA A 65 -14.12 -12.90 4.96
CA ALA A 65 -14.92 -12.97 6.20
C ALA A 65 -16.38 -13.36 5.94
N GLY A 66 -17.00 -12.82 4.89
CA GLY A 66 -18.37 -13.15 4.51
C GLY A 66 -18.54 -14.61 4.10
N TRP A 67 -17.59 -15.16 3.33
CA TRP A 67 -17.57 -16.59 2.99
C TRP A 67 -17.37 -17.47 4.22
N ILE A 68 -16.44 -17.13 5.10
CA ILE A 68 -16.25 -17.85 6.37
C ILE A 68 -17.54 -17.87 7.17
N LEU A 69 -18.19 -16.70 7.34
CA LEU A 69 -19.45 -16.58 8.07
C LEU A 69 -20.55 -17.43 7.42
N TYR A 70 -20.66 -17.40 6.10
CA TYR A 70 -21.63 -18.21 5.36
C TYR A 70 -21.44 -19.71 5.60
N PHE A 71 -20.21 -20.21 5.54
CA PHE A 71 -19.92 -21.62 5.80
C PHE A 71 -20.08 -22.01 7.28
N SER A 72 -19.85 -21.10 8.21
CA SER A 72 -19.98 -21.39 9.65
C SER A 72 -21.42 -21.34 10.16
N PHE A 73 -22.22 -20.36 9.73
CA PHE A 73 -23.55 -20.08 10.31
C PHE A 73 -24.66 -19.89 9.26
N GLY A 74 -24.30 -19.66 8.00
CA GLY A 74 -25.22 -19.18 6.97
C GLY A 74 -26.14 -20.23 6.35
N SER A 75 -25.92 -21.54 6.56
CA SER A 75 -26.73 -22.60 5.93
C SER A 75 -27.99 -22.99 6.70
N GLY A 76 -28.22 -22.44 7.91
CA GLY A 76 -29.29 -22.89 8.80
C GLY A 76 -30.67 -22.23 8.62
N ILE A 77 -30.76 -21.11 7.89
CA ILE A 77 -32.02 -20.35 7.72
C ILE A 77 -32.20 -20.02 6.23
N GLU A 78 -33.18 -20.66 5.56
CA GLU A 78 -33.34 -20.64 4.10
C GLU A 78 -33.33 -19.22 3.48
N LEU A 79 -34.04 -18.26 4.07
CA LEU A 79 -34.17 -16.92 3.49
C LEU A 79 -32.89 -16.09 3.64
N TRP A 80 -32.24 -16.17 4.80
CA TRP A 80 -30.99 -15.46 5.09
C TRP A 80 -29.81 -16.09 4.35
N SER A 81 -29.83 -17.41 4.19
CA SER A 81 -28.83 -18.17 3.43
C SER A 81 -28.81 -17.73 1.97
N ASN A 82 -29.97 -17.69 1.32
CA ASN A 82 -30.07 -17.35 -0.09
C ASN A 82 -29.71 -15.89 -0.39
N LEU A 83 -30.16 -14.95 0.44
CA LEU A 83 -29.81 -13.52 0.29
C LEU A 83 -28.31 -13.30 0.49
N LEU A 84 -27.72 -13.89 1.53
CA LEU A 84 -26.31 -13.73 1.84
C LEU A 84 -25.42 -14.40 0.78
N LEU A 85 -25.81 -15.58 0.28
CA LEU A 85 -25.14 -16.24 -0.83
C LEU A 85 -25.20 -15.39 -2.11
N THR A 86 -26.36 -14.84 -2.45
CA THR A 86 -26.51 -13.98 -3.64
C THR A 86 -25.61 -12.74 -3.54
N ALA A 87 -25.58 -12.08 -2.38
CA ALA A 87 -24.70 -10.95 -2.13
C ALA A 87 -23.21 -11.32 -2.22
N LEU A 88 -22.81 -12.48 -1.69
CA LEU A 88 -21.43 -12.98 -1.80
C LEU A 88 -21.02 -13.31 -3.23
N VAL A 89 -21.91 -13.88 -4.04
CA VAL A 89 -21.68 -14.17 -5.45
C VAL A 89 -21.54 -12.88 -6.26
N ILE A 90 -22.41 -11.90 -6.05
CA ILE A 90 -22.29 -10.59 -6.70
C ILE A 90 -20.99 -9.90 -6.26
N GLY A 91 -20.68 -9.94 -4.96
CA GLY A 91 -19.48 -9.35 -4.40
C GLY A 91 -18.19 -9.99 -4.94
N SER A 92 -18.16 -11.31 -5.12
CA SER A 92 -17.02 -12.04 -5.66
C SER A 92 -16.78 -11.76 -7.15
N LEU A 93 -17.83 -11.44 -7.91
CA LEU A 93 -17.72 -10.96 -9.29
C LEU A 93 -17.33 -9.48 -9.38
N ALA A 94 -17.91 -8.62 -8.54
CA ALA A 94 -17.67 -7.18 -8.58
C ALA A 94 -16.27 -6.79 -8.08
N THR A 95 -15.77 -7.47 -7.04
CA THR A 95 -14.46 -7.15 -6.42
C THR A 95 -13.27 -7.23 -7.38
N PRO A 96 -13.07 -8.30 -8.18
CA PRO A 96 -11.97 -8.33 -9.14
C PRO A 96 -12.09 -7.25 -10.21
N VAL A 97 -13.30 -6.94 -10.68
CA VAL A 97 -13.55 -5.88 -11.66
C VAL A 97 -13.12 -4.52 -11.10
N LEU A 98 -13.60 -4.16 -9.91
CA LEU A 98 -13.22 -2.91 -9.24
C LEU A 98 -11.72 -2.86 -8.89
N HIS A 99 -11.12 -4.01 -8.57
CA HIS A 99 -9.69 -4.12 -8.30
C HIS A 99 -8.85 -3.80 -9.55
N PHE A 100 -9.29 -4.26 -10.73
CA PHE A 100 -8.64 -3.94 -11.99
C PHE A 100 -8.81 -2.47 -12.38
N LEU A 101 -10.04 -1.94 -12.32
CA LEU A 101 -10.33 -0.55 -12.68
C LEU A 101 -9.58 0.46 -11.79
N SER A 102 -9.35 0.13 -10.52
CA SER A 102 -8.63 0.99 -9.57
C SER A 102 -7.09 0.90 -9.65
N LYS A 103 -6.52 0.08 -10.55
CA LYS A 103 -5.07 -0.18 -10.63
C LYS A 103 -4.27 1.09 -10.95
N THR A 104 -4.75 1.93 -11.87
CA THR A 104 -4.10 3.18 -12.26
C THR A 104 -4.08 4.19 -11.12
N LYS A 105 -5.23 4.38 -10.46
CA LYS A 105 -5.37 5.23 -9.27
C LYS A 105 -4.43 4.78 -8.14
N PHE A 106 -4.35 3.48 -7.89
CA PHE A 106 -3.45 2.93 -6.87
C PHE A 106 -1.97 3.19 -7.19
N ARG A 107 -1.56 3.01 -8.45
CA ARG A 107 -0.18 3.30 -8.88
C ARG A 107 0.17 4.79 -8.76
N ALA A 108 -0.76 5.67 -9.10
CA ALA A 108 -0.56 7.11 -8.95
C ALA A 108 -0.39 7.53 -7.48
N GLU A 109 -1.25 7.02 -6.60
CA GLU A 109 -1.16 7.30 -5.16
C GLU A 109 0.11 6.70 -4.54
N LEU A 110 0.50 5.49 -4.97
CA LEU A 110 1.75 4.88 -4.55
C LEU A 110 2.95 5.72 -5.00
N ALA A 111 3.00 6.13 -6.27
CA ALA A 111 4.07 6.98 -6.80
C ALA A 111 4.17 8.33 -6.06
N ARG A 112 3.05 8.86 -5.55
CA ARG A 112 3.05 10.07 -4.72
C ARG A 112 3.68 9.86 -3.33
N ILE A 113 3.53 8.67 -2.75
CA ILE A 113 4.00 8.33 -1.39
C ILE A 113 5.40 7.69 -1.41
N THR A 114 5.87 7.21 -2.57
CA THR A 114 7.23 6.70 -2.73
C THR A 114 8.09 7.86 -3.23
N PRO A 115 8.86 8.54 -2.36
CA PRO A 115 9.64 9.70 -2.75
C PRO A 115 10.69 9.38 -3.79
#